data_AF-A0A1Y4L863-F1
#
_entry.id   AF-A0A1Y4L863-F1
#
_cell.length_a   1.000
_cell.length_b   1.000
_cell.length_c   1.000
_cell.angle_alpha   90.00
_cell.angle_beta   90.00
_cell.angle_gamma   90.00
#
_symmetry.space_group_name_H-M   'P 1'
#
loop_
_entity.id
_entity.type
_entity.pdbx_description
1 polymer ?
#
loop_
_entity_poly.entity_id
_entity_poly.type
_entity_poly.pdbx_seq_one_letter_code
_entity_poly.pdbx_strand_id
1 'polypeptide(L)'
;KTVSGEIFLTKNGKSLSRRQIWSEMKHLCKFAGVEASKVFPHNLRHLFATVFYQACKDISKLADVLGHSSIETTRIYLVTSDTEHAKQMARLRLIS
;
A
#
# COMPACT_ATOMS: atom_id res chain seq x y z
N LYS A 1 2.20 -2.69 -30.89
CA LYS A 1 1.33 -3.81 -30.45
C LYS A 1 1.70 -4.11 -29.01
N THR A 2 0.82 -3.84 -28.04
CA THR A 2 0.99 -4.37 -26.68
C THR A 2 0.82 -5.88 -26.76
N VAL A 3 1.83 -6.63 -26.32
CA VAL A 3 1.78 -8.08 -26.31
C VAL A 3 0.83 -8.48 -25.18
N SER A 4 -0.25 -9.19 -25.51
CA SER A 4 -1.20 -9.71 -24.51
C SER A 4 -0.62 -10.97 -23.89
N GLY A 5 -0.68 -11.08 -22.56
CA GLY A 5 -0.16 -12.22 -21.82
C GLY A 5 -0.01 -11.92 -20.34
N GLU A 6 0.25 -12.95 -19.55
CA GLU A 6 0.53 -12.78 -18.14
C GLU A 6 1.99 -12.36 -17.90
N ILE A 7 2.16 -11.40 -17.00
CA ILE A 7 3.48 -10.87 -16.64
C ILE A 7 4.16 -11.75 -15.58
N PHE A 8 3.38 -12.31 -14.64
CA PHE A 8 3.90 -13.12 -13.55
C PHE A 8 3.71 -14.60 -13.83
N LEU A 9 4.82 -15.27 -14.14
CA LEU A 9 4.84 -16.70 -14.44
C LEU A 9 5.60 -17.47 -13.36
N THR A 10 5.15 -18.69 -13.13
CA THR A 10 5.89 -19.72 -12.41
C THR A 10 7.12 -20.15 -13.22
N LYS A 11 8.04 -20.88 -12.57
CA LYS A 11 9.21 -21.48 -13.25
C LYS A 11 8.85 -22.35 -14.46
N ASN A 12 7.62 -22.88 -14.51
CA ASN A 12 7.13 -23.73 -15.59
C ASN A 12 6.35 -22.95 -16.66
N GLY A 13 6.43 -21.61 -16.66
CA GLY A 13 5.75 -20.74 -17.64
C GLY A 13 4.24 -20.62 -17.46
N LYS A 14 3.67 -21.18 -16.38
CA LYS A 14 2.25 -21.03 -16.05
C LYS A 14 1.99 -19.77 -15.24
N SER A 15 0.80 -19.22 -15.38
CA SER A 15 0.23 -18.16 -14.56
C SER A 15 0.47 -18.32 -13.06
N LEU A 16 0.90 -17.25 -12.40
CA LEU A 16 1.06 -17.24 -10.95
C LEU A 16 -0.30 -17.07 -10.26
N SER A 17 -0.71 -18.05 -9.46
CA SER A 17 -1.98 -17.97 -8.73
C SER A 17 -1.90 -17.04 -7.52
N ARG A 18 -3.06 -16.48 -7.11
CA ARG A 18 -3.18 -15.68 -5.88
C ARG A 18 -2.66 -16.41 -4.63
N ARG A 19 -2.90 -17.72 -4.55
CA ARG A 19 -2.42 -18.56 -3.43
C ARG A 19 -0.89 -18.63 -3.39
N GLN A 20 -0.25 -18.75 -4.56
CA GLN A 20 1.21 -18.75 -4.65
C GLN A 20 1.78 -17.39 -4.25
N ILE A 21 1.21 -16.29 -4.75
CA ILE A 21 1.61 -14.93 -4.33
C ILE A 21 1.57 -14.83 -2.80
N TRP A 22 0.47 -15.26 -2.18
CA TRP A 22 0.34 -15.24 -0.72
C TRP A 22 1.42 -16.07 -0.02
N SER A 23 1.69 -17.29 -0.51
CA SER A 23 2.72 -18.18 0.04
C SER A 23 4.11 -17.55 -0.04
N GLU A 24 4.47 -16.98 -1.20
CA GLU A 24 5.76 -16.32 -1.39
C GLU A 24 5.90 -15.08 -0.49
N MET A 25 4.84 -14.30 -0.34
CA MET A 25 4.82 -13.18 0.62
C MET A 25 5.09 -13.66 2.04
N LYS A 26 4.46 -14.75 2.50
CA LYS A 26 4.70 -15.30 3.84
C LYS A 26 6.12 -15.85 4.00
N HIS A 27 6.69 -16.46 2.96
CA HIS A 27 8.10 -16.86 2.98
C HIS A 27 9.02 -15.66 3.18
N LEU A 28 8.81 -14.56 2.44
CA LEU A 28 9.60 -13.33 2.58
C LEU A 28 9.53 -12.75 4.00
N CYS A 29 8.40 -12.88 4.71
CA CYS A 29 8.25 -12.42 6.09
C CYS A 29 9.28 -13.05 7.03
N LYS A 30 9.49 -14.35 6.88
CA LYS A 30 10.38 -15.13 7.73
C LYS A 30 11.82 -14.65 7.59
N PHE A 31 12.24 -14.31 6.37
CA PHE A 31 13.57 -13.76 6.10
C PHE A 31 13.69 -12.30 6.56
N ALA A 32 12.62 -11.51 6.43
CA ALA A 32 12.60 -10.10 6.81
C ALA A 32 12.43 -9.86 8.33
N GLY A 33 12.15 -10.90 9.13
CA GLY A 33 11.89 -10.76 10.56
C GLY A 33 10.59 -10.03 10.88
N VAL A 34 9.62 -10.03 9.96
CA VAL A 34 8.32 -9.35 10.11
C VAL A 34 7.25 -10.36 10.49
N GLU A 35 6.34 -9.97 11.38
CA GLU A 35 5.21 -10.79 11.78
C GLU A 35 4.36 -11.20 10.55
N ALA A 36 4.19 -12.51 10.36
CA ALA A 36 3.47 -13.03 9.21
C ALA A 36 2.04 -12.50 9.12
N SER A 37 1.34 -12.24 10.23
CA SER A 37 -0.03 -11.72 10.20
C SER A 37 -0.13 -10.35 9.49
N LYS A 38 0.93 -9.55 9.52
CA LYS A 38 0.98 -8.19 8.95
C LYS A 38 1.33 -8.17 7.47
N VAL A 39 1.81 -9.26 6.88
CA VAL A 39 2.27 -9.23 5.49
C VAL A 39 1.24 -9.86 4.58
N PHE A 40 0.44 -9.02 3.95
CA PHE A 40 -0.55 -9.39 2.95
C PHE A 40 -0.79 -8.23 1.99
N PRO A 41 -1.34 -8.46 0.78
CA PRO A 41 -1.42 -7.45 -0.28
C PRO A 41 -2.09 -6.15 0.16
N HIS A 42 -3.18 -6.24 0.92
CA HIS A 42 -3.87 -5.05 1.41
C HIS A 42 -3.01 -4.27 2.41
N ASN A 43 -2.34 -4.91 3.37
CA ASN A 43 -1.49 -4.18 4.33
C ASN A 43 -0.29 -3.51 3.65
N LEU A 44 0.29 -4.13 2.61
CA LEU A 44 1.33 -3.49 1.81
C LEU A 44 0.79 -2.27 1.04
N ARG A 45 -0.44 -2.36 0.50
CA ARG A 45 -1.11 -1.22 -0.13
C ARG A 45 -1.37 -0.09 0.88
N HIS A 46 -1.79 -0.42 2.10
CA HIS A 46 -1.94 0.55 3.20
C HIS A 46 -0.59 1.23 3.50
N LEU A 47 0.46 0.44 3.72
CA LEU A 47 1.80 0.95 4.00
C LEU A 47 2.29 1.88 2.87
N PHE A 48 2.14 1.47 1.62
CA PHE A 48 2.50 2.30 0.46
C PHE A 48 1.74 3.63 0.47
N ALA A 49 0.42 3.60 0.67
CA ALA A 49 -0.40 4.80 0.68
C ALA A 49 0.02 5.77 1.79
N THR A 50 0.26 5.25 3.00
CA THR A 50 0.72 6.04 4.14
C THR A 50 2.09 6.66 3.88
N VAL A 51 3.08 5.87 3.41
CA VAL A 51 4.44 6.36 3.13
C VAL A 51 4.47 7.37 1.99
N PHE A 52 3.74 7.10 0.90
CA PHE A 52 3.63 8.02 -0.23
C PHE A 52 3.03 9.36 0.21
N TYR A 53 1.94 9.33 0.98
CA TYR A 53 1.32 10.55 1.48
C TYR A 53 2.23 11.30 2.45
N GLN A 54 2.96 10.61 3.33
CA GLN A 54 3.93 11.25 4.22
C GLN A 54 5.02 12.00 3.45
N ALA A 55 5.49 11.45 2.32
CA ALA A 55 6.52 12.08 1.50
C ALA A 55 6.00 13.21 0.60
N CYS A 56 4.87 12.98 -0.09
CA CYS A 56 4.37 13.89 -1.13
C CYS A 56 3.29 14.87 -0.63
N LYS A 57 2.59 14.53 0.45
CA LYS A 57 1.45 15.28 1.01
C LYS A 57 0.37 15.64 -0.03
N ASP A 58 0.19 14.79 -1.03
CA ASP A 58 -0.74 14.97 -2.15
C ASP A 58 -1.66 13.75 -2.28
N ILE A 59 -2.93 13.92 -1.88
CA ILE A 59 -3.93 12.84 -1.90
C ILE A 59 -4.46 12.55 -3.31
N SER A 60 -4.47 13.55 -4.20
CA SER A 60 -4.95 13.39 -5.57
C SER A 60 -3.99 12.52 -6.37
N LYS A 61 -2.69 12.81 -6.29
CA LYS A 61 -1.65 11.94 -6.88
C LYS A 61 -1.67 10.54 -6.30
N LEU A 62 -1.92 10.40 -5.01
CA LEU A 62 -2.04 9.09 -4.39
C LEU A 62 -3.23 8.30 -4.96
N ALA A 63 -4.38 8.96 -5.17
CA ALA A 63 -5.55 8.33 -5.78
C ALA A 63 -5.25 7.85 -7.21
N ASP A 64 -4.56 8.67 -8.01
CA ASP A 64 -4.15 8.33 -9.37
C ASP A 64 -3.22 7.11 -9.39
N VAL A 65 -2.19 7.08 -8.52
CA VAL A 65 -1.24 5.98 -8.43
C VAL A 65 -1.90 4.68 -7.97
N LEU A 66 -2.89 4.77 -7.08
CA LEU A 66 -3.67 3.62 -6.61
C LEU A 66 -4.76 3.18 -7.60
N GLY A 67 -5.02 3.97 -8.65
CA GLY A 67 -6.07 3.72 -9.63
C GLY A 67 -7.48 3.86 -9.05
N HIS A 68 -7.66 4.76 -8.07
CA HIS A 68 -8.95 4.98 -7.43
C HIS A 68 -9.78 5.99 -8.23
N SER A 69 -11.00 5.60 -8.59
CA SER A 69 -11.98 6.49 -9.24
C SER A 69 -12.56 7.57 -8.31
N SER A 70 -12.32 7.45 -7.00
CA SER A 70 -12.77 8.42 -6.00
C SER A 70 -11.69 8.65 -4.94
N ILE A 71 -11.50 9.91 -4.58
CA ILE A 71 -10.62 10.35 -3.49
C ILE A 71 -11.08 9.78 -2.14
N GLU A 72 -12.39 9.53 -1.97
CA GLU A 72 -12.94 9.01 -0.72
C GLU A 72 -12.40 7.60 -0.41
N THR A 73 -12.23 6.76 -1.43
CA THR A 73 -11.59 5.43 -1.30
C THR A 73 -10.11 5.53 -0.95
N THR A 74 -9.47 6.68 -1.20
CA THR A 74 -8.08 6.94 -0.79
C THR A 74 -8.00 7.48 0.63
N ARG A 75 -9.04 8.19 1.09
CA ARG A 75 -9.09 8.82 2.43
C ARG A 75 -9.00 7.80 3.57
N ILE A 76 -9.48 6.57 3.38
CA ILE A 76 -9.36 5.49 4.38
C ILE A 76 -7.91 5.19 4.79
N TYR A 77 -6.93 5.51 3.93
CA TYR A 77 -5.50 5.35 4.23
C TYR A 77 -4.92 6.49 5.09
N LEU A 78 -5.67 7.57 5.27
CA LEU A 78 -5.25 8.77 6.02
C LEU A 78 -5.87 8.84 7.41
N VAL A 79 -7.09 8.30 7.57
CA VAL A 79 -7.84 8.25 8.84
C VAL A 79 -7.08 7.49 9.93
N THR A 80 -6.13 6.64 9.58
CA THR A 80 -5.31 5.89 10.53
C THR A 80 -4.19 6.70 11.19
N SER A 81 -4.07 8.00 10.90
CA SER A 81 -3.05 8.86 11.52
C SER A 81 -3.65 10.04 12.29
N ASP A 82 -4.41 9.77 13.35
CA ASP A 82 -4.77 10.80 14.36
C ASP A 82 -3.55 11.60 14.85
N THR A 83 -2.39 10.95 14.88
CA THR A 83 -1.09 11.54 15.20
C THR A 83 -0.64 12.60 14.20
N GLU A 84 -1.05 12.52 12.93
CA GLU A 84 -0.62 13.43 11.88
C GLU A 84 -1.51 14.68 11.80
N HIS A 85 -2.81 14.54 12.09
CA HIS A 85 -3.70 15.68 12.33
C HIS A 85 -3.23 16.49 13.55
N ALA A 86 -2.88 15.81 14.64
CA ALA A 86 -2.31 16.45 15.83
C ALA A 86 -1.00 17.20 15.50
N LYS A 87 -0.09 16.60 14.72
CA LYS A 87 1.13 17.29 14.26
C LYS A 87 0.85 18.47 13.34
N GLN A 88 -0.14 18.38 12.44
CA GLN A 88 -0.52 19.52 11.59
C GLN A 88 -1.11 20.66 12.41
N MET A 89 -1.98 20.36 13.37
CA MET A 89 -2.56 21.36 14.26
C MET A 89 -1.52 22.00 15.19
N ALA A 90 -0.58 21.22 15.71
CA ALA A 90 0.58 21.73 16.46
C ALA A 90 1.46 22.63 15.57
N ARG A 91 1.71 22.23 14.32
CA ARG A 91 2.49 23.04 13.34
C ARG A 91 1.80 24.36 12.98
N LEU A 92 0.47 24.39 12.99
CA LEU A 92 -0.34 25.60 12.79
C LEU A 92 -0.57 26.41 14.08
N ARG A 93 -0.02 25.97 15.24
CA ARG A 93 -0.21 26.58 16.56
C ARG A 93 -1.68 26.67 17.02
N LEU A 94 -2.53 25.77 16.52
CA LEU A 94 -3.96 25.74 16.86
C LEU A 94 -4.27 24.89 18.09
N ILE A 95 -3.29 24.12 18.56
CA ILE A 95 -3.35 23.33 19.77
C ILE A 95 -2.01 23.52 20.49
N SER A 96 -2.05 23.73 21.81
CA SER A 96 -0.90 23.91 22.70
C SER A 96 -0.11 22.62 22.91
#